data_AF-A0A2V4AG87-F1
#
_entry.id   AF-A0A2V4AG87-F1
#
_cell.length_a   1.000
_cell.length_b   1.000
_cell.length_c   1.000
_cell.angle_alpha   90.00
_cell.angle_beta   90.00
_cell.angle_gamma   90.00
#
_symmetry.space_group_name_H-M   'P 1'
#
loop_
_entity.id
_entity.type
_entity.pdbx_description
1 polymer ?
#
loop_
_entity_poly.entity_id
_entity_poly.type
_entity_poly.pdbx_seq_one_letter_code
_entity_poly.pdbx_strand_id
1 'polypeptide(L)'
;MRAVFCSAFNEADPVAGLTMGSRPEPVAREGWTLVRVRAAALNGHDVWSLRGVGLTQRDLPRVLGSDGAGIDEDGREVIIYPVIPALGADRSRAIDPFGEPLLSERHDGTFAELVAVPRVNLVPMPAGWSFAQAACLPTAWLTAYRMLFVQSGVEPGGTVLVQGATGGVSTALIALGAATGYRMWVTGRTEAKRRTALRIGADAVFEPGARLPERVDAVMETVGTATWEHSTKSLKIGGTLVVAGATSGHLPPMDLRRLFFRQLRVVGSRMGTVEELTALVNLCRQRSIEPLIDSVRPLGEANTAVARLVAGEVVGKAVLEIG
;
A
#
# COMPACT_ATOMS: atom_id res chain seq x y z
N MET A 1 -4.69 -19.22 -18.71
CA MET A 1 -3.54 -18.36 -18.31
C MET A 1 -2.82 -18.90 -17.08
N ARG A 2 -1.52 -18.64 -16.96
CA ARG A 2 -0.76 -18.85 -15.71
C ARG A 2 -1.17 -17.82 -14.67
N ALA A 3 -1.34 -18.26 -13.43
CA ALA A 3 -1.70 -17.40 -12.31
C ALA A 3 -1.17 -17.96 -10.99
N VAL A 4 -1.07 -17.09 -9.99
CA VAL A 4 -0.83 -17.41 -8.59
C VAL A 4 -2.10 -17.06 -7.80
N PHE A 5 -2.61 -18.04 -7.07
CA PHE A 5 -3.89 -17.95 -6.39
C PHE A 5 -3.83 -18.55 -4.99
N CYS A 6 -4.71 -18.05 -4.12
CA CYS A 6 -5.01 -18.67 -2.85
C CYS A 6 -5.86 -19.92 -3.12
N SER A 7 -5.38 -21.09 -2.70
CA SER A 7 -6.07 -22.38 -2.83
C SER A 7 -6.58 -22.91 -1.49
N ALA A 8 -5.96 -22.48 -0.39
CA ALA A 8 -6.38 -22.76 0.98
C ALA A 8 -5.95 -21.60 1.89
N PHE A 9 -6.62 -21.46 3.04
CA PHE A 9 -6.17 -20.54 4.08
C PHE A 9 -5.27 -21.23 5.08
N ASN A 10 -4.25 -20.53 5.53
CA ASN A 10 -3.42 -20.96 6.65
C ASN A 10 -2.92 -19.73 7.41
N GLU A 11 -3.41 -19.55 8.63
CA GLU A 11 -3.10 -18.39 9.45
C GLU A 11 -1.62 -18.35 9.86
N ALA A 12 -1.07 -19.51 10.24
CA ALA A 12 0.29 -19.65 10.75
C ALA A 12 1.34 -19.68 9.63
N ASP A 13 1.03 -20.35 8.53
CA ASP A 13 1.88 -20.44 7.33
C ASP A 13 1.10 -20.04 6.07
N PRO A 14 0.90 -18.73 5.84
CA PRO A 14 0.14 -18.25 4.69
C PRO A 14 0.73 -18.67 3.34
N VAL A 15 2.04 -18.97 3.27
CA VAL A 15 2.68 -19.39 2.01
C VAL A 15 2.19 -20.77 1.56
N ALA A 16 1.84 -21.66 2.50
CA ALA A 16 1.27 -22.97 2.19
C ALA A 16 -0.08 -22.90 1.46
N GLY A 17 -0.82 -21.78 1.61
CA GLY A 17 -2.07 -21.52 0.90
C GLY A 17 -1.90 -21.01 -0.53
N LEU A 18 -0.65 -20.71 -0.94
CA LEU A 18 -0.35 -20.09 -2.23
C LEU A 18 -0.01 -21.16 -3.28
N THR A 19 -0.73 -21.15 -4.40
CA THR A 19 -0.53 -22.11 -5.49
C THR A 19 -0.31 -21.38 -6.81
N MET A 20 0.69 -21.82 -7.58
CA MET A 20 0.85 -21.43 -8.97
C MET A 20 0.25 -22.50 -9.88
N GLY A 21 -0.50 -22.10 -10.89
CA GLY A 21 -1.07 -23.05 -11.85
C GLY A 21 -1.83 -22.38 -12.99
N SER A 22 -2.47 -23.21 -13.80
CA SER A 22 -3.35 -22.74 -14.88
C SER A 22 -4.72 -22.35 -14.32
N ARG A 23 -5.24 -21.21 -14.76
CA ARG A 23 -6.60 -20.73 -14.50
C ARG A 23 -7.29 -20.39 -15.83
N PRO A 24 -8.63 -20.49 -15.89
CA PRO A 24 -9.40 -19.97 -17.02
C PRO A 24 -9.02 -18.52 -17.31
N GLU A 25 -8.96 -18.15 -18.58
CA GLU A 25 -8.79 -16.73 -18.92
C GLU A 25 -10.05 -15.95 -18.53
N PRO A 26 -9.90 -14.74 -17.97
CA PRO A 26 -11.04 -13.94 -17.58
C PRO A 26 -11.75 -13.44 -18.85
N VAL A 27 -13.07 -13.28 -18.74
CA VAL A 27 -13.88 -12.70 -19.81
C VAL A 27 -14.31 -11.31 -19.36
N ALA A 28 -14.01 -10.29 -20.16
CA ALA A 28 -14.47 -8.93 -19.89
C ALA A 28 -16.00 -8.85 -20.09
N ARG A 29 -16.70 -8.36 -19.08
CA ARG A 29 -18.13 -8.00 -19.16
C ARG A 29 -18.30 -6.57 -19.66
N GLU A 30 -19.54 -6.15 -19.90
CA GLU A 30 -19.84 -4.76 -20.30
C GLU A 30 -19.21 -3.75 -19.32
N GLY A 31 -18.57 -2.70 -19.87
CA GLY A 31 -17.83 -1.70 -19.10
C GLY A 31 -16.46 -2.14 -18.55
N TRP A 32 -16.09 -3.41 -18.75
CA TRP A 32 -14.80 -3.98 -18.37
C TRP A 32 -13.91 -4.16 -19.59
N THR A 33 -12.62 -4.36 -19.34
CA THR A 33 -11.58 -4.62 -20.35
C THR A 33 -10.58 -5.62 -19.79
N LEU A 34 -9.92 -6.35 -20.69
CA LEU A 34 -8.77 -7.14 -20.34
C LEU A 34 -7.51 -6.27 -20.31
N VAL A 35 -6.62 -6.57 -19.36
CA VAL A 35 -5.26 -6.03 -19.29
C VAL A 35 -4.30 -7.20 -19.27
N ARG A 36 -3.33 -7.18 -20.19
CA ARG A 36 -2.18 -8.07 -20.14
C ARG A 36 -1.19 -7.54 -19.12
N VAL A 37 -1.16 -8.17 -17.95
CA VAL A 37 -0.33 -7.73 -16.84
C VAL A 37 1.14 -7.94 -17.21
N ARG A 38 1.98 -6.96 -16.89
CA ARG A 38 3.44 -6.99 -17.08
C ARG A 38 4.18 -7.00 -15.75
N ALA A 39 3.63 -6.32 -14.76
CA ALA A 39 4.14 -6.35 -13.40
C ALA A 39 2.99 -6.24 -12.39
N ALA A 40 3.13 -6.93 -11.27
CA ALA A 40 2.20 -6.85 -10.14
C ALA A 40 2.98 -6.73 -8.83
N ALA A 41 2.57 -5.82 -7.95
CA ALA A 41 3.30 -5.60 -6.70
C ALA A 41 2.62 -6.32 -5.53
N LEU A 42 3.42 -6.92 -4.65
CA LEU A 42 2.92 -7.55 -3.43
C LEU A 42 2.50 -6.49 -2.39
N ASN A 43 1.45 -6.79 -1.64
CA ASN A 43 0.93 -6.00 -0.53
C ASN A 43 0.67 -6.87 0.71
N GLY A 44 0.60 -6.22 1.87
CA GLY A 44 0.18 -6.90 3.10
C GLY A 44 -1.22 -7.52 2.99
N HIS A 45 -2.09 -6.95 2.13
CA HIS A 45 -3.40 -7.50 1.81
C HIS A 45 -3.31 -8.95 1.30
N ASP A 46 -2.36 -9.28 0.42
CA ASP A 46 -2.22 -10.63 -0.13
C ASP A 46 -1.94 -11.66 0.99
N VAL A 47 -1.12 -11.28 1.97
CA VAL A 47 -0.83 -12.10 3.15
C VAL A 47 -2.07 -12.26 4.03
N TRP A 48 -2.87 -11.20 4.22
CA TRP A 48 -4.12 -11.27 4.98
C TRP A 48 -5.14 -12.20 4.31
N SER A 49 -5.26 -12.14 2.97
CA SER A 49 -6.11 -13.05 2.20
C SER A 49 -5.70 -14.51 2.41
N LEU A 50 -4.40 -14.81 2.39
CA LEU A 50 -3.86 -16.16 2.66
C LEU A 50 -4.12 -16.65 4.10
N ARG A 51 -4.26 -15.73 5.05
CA ARG A 51 -4.66 -16.02 6.44
C ARG A 51 -6.18 -16.16 6.62
N GLY A 52 -6.97 -16.04 5.55
CA GLY A 52 -8.44 -16.11 5.62
C GLY A 52 -9.11 -14.82 6.08
N VAL A 53 -8.41 -13.67 6.00
CA VAL A 53 -8.99 -12.36 6.30
C VAL A 53 -9.46 -11.72 4.99
N GLY A 54 -10.76 -11.44 4.88
CA GLY A 54 -11.38 -10.82 3.70
C GLY A 54 -11.82 -11.81 2.61
N LEU A 55 -11.49 -13.10 2.74
CA LEU A 55 -11.95 -14.18 1.89
C LEU A 55 -12.58 -15.30 2.72
N THR A 56 -13.53 -16.02 2.13
CA THR A 56 -14.16 -17.21 2.70
C THR A 56 -13.86 -18.45 1.85
N GLN A 57 -14.14 -19.64 2.38
CA GLN A 57 -13.89 -20.91 1.66
C GLN A 57 -14.63 -20.98 0.31
N ARG A 58 -15.75 -20.26 0.18
CA ARG A 58 -16.54 -20.20 -1.06
C ARG A 58 -15.88 -19.36 -2.15
N ASP A 59 -14.93 -18.51 -1.79
CA ASP A 59 -14.22 -17.62 -2.70
C ASP A 59 -12.99 -18.30 -3.34
N LEU A 60 -12.62 -19.50 -2.86
CA LEU A 60 -11.44 -20.22 -3.33
C LEU A 60 -11.76 -21.13 -4.54
N PRO A 61 -10.80 -21.30 -5.47
CA PRO A 61 -9.51 -20.61 -5.55
C PRO A 61 -9.64 -19.18 -6.10
N ARG A 62 -8.91 -18.24 -5.49
CA ARG A 62 -8.93 -16.80 -5.82
C ARG A 62 -7.55 -16.33 -6.30
N VAL A 63 -7.46 -15.76 -7.50
CA VAL A 63 -6.22 -15.13 -7.96
C VAL A 63 -5.92 -13.91 -7.09
N LEU A 64 -4.71 -13.84 -6.55
CA LEU A 64 -4.27 -12.76 -5.66
C LEU A 64 -3.67 -11.57 -6.44
N GLY A 65 -3.29 -10.51 -5.73
CA GLY A 65 -2.71 -9.31 -6.31
C GLY A 65 -3.74 -8.21 -6.50
N SER A 66 -3.53 -7.09 -5.82
CA SER A 66 -4.33 -5.87 -5.99
C SER A 66 -3.64 -4.86 -6.91
N ASP A 67 -2.32 -4.80 -6.88
CA ASP A 67 -1.52 -3.86 -7.66
C ASP A 67 -1.09 -4.45 -8.99
N GLY A 68 -1.19 -3.69 -10.08
CA GLY A 68 -0.66 -4.12 -11.36
C GLY A 68 -0.46 -2.99 -12.37
N ALA A 69 0.42 -3.24 -13.34
CA ALA A 69 0.59 -2.42 -14.52
C ALA A 69 0.77 -3.34 -15.74
N GLY A 70 0.31 -2.89 -16.89
CA GLY A 70 0.27 -3.72 -18.09
C GLY A 70 -0.22 -2.98 -19.32
N ILE A 71 -0.68 -3.74 -20.30
CA ILE A 71 -1.13 -3.24 -21.60
C ILE A 71 -2.61 -3.57 -21.77
N ASP A 72 -3.45 -2.57 -22.05
CA ASP A 72 -4.87 -2.76 -22.30
C ASP A 72 -5.17 -3.31 -23.72
N GLU A 73 -6.45 -3.53 -24.03
CA GLU A 73 -6.90 -4.04 -25.34
C GLU A 73 -6.52 -3.12 -26.52
N ASP A 74 -6.34 -1.83 -26.26
CA ASP A 74 -5.97 -0.82 -27.26
C ASP A 74 -4.44 -0.68 -27.41
N GLY A 75 -3.66 -1.49 -26.70
CA GLY A 75 -2.20 -1.46 -26.72
C GLY A 75 -1.58 -0.35 -25.87
N ARG A 76 -2.34 0.29 -24.98
CA ARG A 76 -1.86 1.38 -24.12
C ARG A 76 -1.29 0.84 -22.81
N GLU A 77 -0.20 1.44 -22.36
CA GLU A 77 0.39 1.15 -21.06
C GLU A 77 -0.43 1.80 -19.94
N VAL A 78 -0.88 0.99 -18.99
CA VAL A 78 -1.83 1.39 -17.94
C VAL A 78 -1.42 0.89 -16.57
N ILE A 79 -1.79 1.67 -15.57
CA ILE A 79 -1.74 1.35 -14.15
C ILE A 79 -3.14 0.92 -13.72
N ILE A 80 -3.23 -0.19 -13.00
CA ILE A 80 -4.50 -0.75 -12.52
C ILE A 80 -4.82 -0.17 -11.15
N TYR A 81 -5.88 0.62 -11.06
CA TYR A 81 -6.47 1.04 -9.80
C TYR A 81 -7.26 -0.12 -9.16
N PRO A 82 -6.97 -0.53 -7.92
CA PRO A 82 -7.48 -1.79 -7.36
C PRO A 82 -8.92 -1.77 -6.85
N VAL A 83 -9.50 -0.60 -6.57
CA VAL A 83 -10.83 -0.50 -5.95
C VAL A 83 -11.90 -0.60 -7.03
N ILE A 84 -12.72 -1.65 -7.00
CA ILE A 84 -13.80 -1.84 -7.94
C ILE A 84 -15.00 -0.99 -7.51
N PRO A 85 -15.40 0.02 -8.30
CA PRO A 85 -16.47 0.92 -7.91
C PRO A 85 -17.83 0.19 -7.88
N ALA A 86 -18.68 0.57 -6.92
CA ALA A 86 -20.08 0.21 -6.96
C ALA A 86 -20.78 0.97 -8.11
N LEU A 87 -21.84 0.38 -8.68
CA LEU A 87 -22.58 1.01 -9.77
C LEU A 87 -23.17 2.36 -9.29
N GLY A 88 -22.86 3.44 -10.01
CA GLY A 88 -23.33 4.79 -9.66
C GLY A 88 -22.65 5.41 -8.44
N ALA A 89 -21.56 4.82 -7.92
CA ALA A 89 -20.81 5.41 -6.83
C ALA A 89 -20.15 6.74 -7.22
N ASP A 90 -20.30 7.75 -6.37
CA ASP A 90 -19.41 8.92 -6.37
C ASP A 90 -17.99 8.47 -6.02
N ARG A 91 -17.05 8.71 -6.94
CA ARG A 91 -15.66 8.27 -6.82
C ARG A 91 -14.77 9.30 -6.14
N SER A 92 -15.29 10.50 -5.86
CA SER A 92 -14.57 11.59 -5.21
C SER A 92 -14.60 11.51 -3.68
N ARG A 93 -15.49 10.68 -3.12
CA ARG A 93 -15.63 10.49 -1.66
C ARG A 93 -14.70 9.41 -1.11
N ALA A 94 -14.72 9.27 0.22
CA ALA A 94 -14.14 8.11 0.89
C ALA A 94 -14.76 6.80 0.36
N ILE A 95 -13.91 5.82 0.10
CA ILE A 95 -14.27 4.49 -0.42
C ILE A 95 -15.10 3.74 0.63
N ASP A 96 -16.25 3.18 0.22
CA ASP A 96 -17.00 2.24 1.05
C ASP A 96 -16.49 0.82 0.84
N PRO A 97 -15.75 0.22 1.79
CA PRO A 97 -15.17 -1.12 1.60
C PRO A 97 -16.23 -2.23 1.49
N PHE A 98 -17.48 -2.00 1.90
CA PHE A 98 -18.54 -3.00 1.79
C PHE A 98 -19.19 -3.03 0.39
N GLY A 99 -19.22 -1.88 -0.28
CA GLY A 99 -19.70 -1.74 -1.66
C GLY A 99 -18.61 -1.81 -2.72
N GLU A 100 -17.39 -1.43 -2.37
CA GLU A 100 -16.28 -1.17 -3.30
C GLU A 100 -15.06 -2.05 -2.93
N PRO A 101 -15.08 -3.34 -3.31
CA PRO A 101 -14.04 -4.29 -2.94
C PRO A 101 -12.74 -4.00 -3.67
N LEU A 102 -11.62 -4.42 -3.09
CA LEU A 102 -10.34 -4.49 -3.79
C LEU A 102 -10.32 -5.68 -4.76
N LEU A 103 -9.53 -5.57 -5.82
CA LEU A 103 -9.06 -6.72 -6.57
C LEU A 103 -8.46 -7.76 -5.61
N SER A 104 -8.69 -9.03 -5.91
CA SER A 104 -8.46 -10.21 -5.07
C SER A 104 -9.43 -10.44 -3.91
N GLU A 105 -10.39 -9.55 -3.61
CA GLU A 105 -11.45 -9.82 -2.61
C GLU A 105 -12.65 -10.52 -3.27
N ARG A 106 -13.36 -9.84 -4.18
CA ARG A 106 -14.52 -10.40 -4.92
C ARG A 106 -14.22 -10.75 -6.37
N HIS A 107 -13.13 -10.21 -6.90
CA HIS A 107 -12.70 -10.37 -8.28
C HIS A 107 -11.27 -10.90 -8.31
N ASP A 108 -10.91 -11.64 -9.35
CA ASP A 108 -9.55 -12.14 -9.51
C ASP A 108 -8.55 -10.99 -9.67
N GLY A 109 -7.39 -11.17 -9.03
CA GLY A 109 -6.34 -10.17 -8.95
C GLY A 109 -5.32 -10.18 -10.09
N THR A 110 -4.23 -9.47 -9.86
CA THR A 110 -3.18 -9.16 -10.86
C THR A 110 -2.02 -10.16 -10.90
N PHE A 111 -1.97 -11.16 -10.02
CA PHE A 111 -0.96 -12.22 -10.08
C PHE A 111 -1.30 -13.27 -11.17
N ALA A 112 -1.60 -12.80 -12.37
CA ALA A 112 -1.97 -13.60 -13.54
C ALA A 112 -1.60 -12.87 -14.84
N GLU A 113 -1.45 -13.63 -15.93
CA GLU A 113 -1.08 -13.05 -17.24
C GLU A 113 -2.14 -12.08 -17.81
N LEU A 114 -3.40 -12.28 -17.44
CA LEU A 114 -4.52 -11.42 -17.81
C LEU A 114 -5.38 -11.13 -16.58
N VAL A 115 -5.93 -9.92 -16.52
CA VAL A 115 -6.93 -9.53 -15.52
C VAL A 115 -8.04 -8.74 -16.20
N ALA A 116 -9.29 -9.01 -15.82
CA ALA A 116 -10.42 -8.19 -16.24
C ALA A 116 -10.69 -7.12 -15.18
N VAL A 117 -10.77 -5.87 -15.60
CA VAL A 117 -11.06 -4.72 -14.71
C VAL A 117 -12.04 -3.75 -15.37
N PRO A 118 -12.77 -2.93 -14.60
CA PRO A 118 -13.54 -1.82 -15.16
C PRO A 118 -12.62 -0.89 -15.96
N ARG A 119 -13.06 -0.40 -17.12
CA ARG A 119 -12.26 0.57 -17.91
C ARG A 119 -11.92 1.82 -17.10
N VAL A 120 -12.81 2.21 -16.19
CA VAL A 120 -12.64 3.36 -15.30
C VAL A 120 -11.58 3.16 -14.20
N ASN A 121 -11.02 1.95 -14.07
CA ASN A 121 -9.93 1.62 -13.17
C ASN A 121 -8.56 1.70 -13.84
N LEU A 122 -8.50 2.06 -15.13
CA LEU A 122 -7.24 2.22 -15.83
C LEU A 122 -6.77 3.67 -15.75
N VAL A 123 -5.58 3.86 -15.19
CA VAL A 123 -4.88 5.15 -15.19
C VAL A 123 -3.75 5.07 -16.22
N PRO A 124 -3.61 6.05 -17.13
CA PRO A 124 -2.52 6.04 -18.10
C PRO A 124 -1.14 6.00 -17.42
N MET A 125 -0.27 5.10 -17.87
CA MET A 125 1.11 5.04 -17.38
C MET A 125 1.94 6.16 -18.03
N PRO A 126 2.78 6.90 -17.27
CA PRO A 126 3.69 7.86 -17.87
C PRO A 126 4.71 7.19 -18.79
N ALA A 127 4.99 7.82 -19.93
CA ALA A 127 6.01 7.33 -20.86
C ALA A 127 7.39 7.25 -20.19
N GLY A 128 8.12 6.16 -20.48
CA GLY A 128 9.47 5.92 -19.98
C GLY A 128 9.54 5.29 -18.57
N TRP A 129 8.39 5.04 -17.93
CA TRP A 129 8.35 4.29 -16.68
C TRP A 129 8.44 2.78 -16.95
N SER A 130 9.09 2.06 -16.03
CA SER A 130 8.98 0.60 -16.02
C SER A 130 7.63 0.17 -15.44
N PHE A 131 7.08 -0.95 -15.91
CA PHE A 131 5.88 -1.55 -15.33
C PHE A 131 6.06 -1.86 -13.83
N ALA A 132 7.28 -2.21 -13.41
CA ALA A 132 7.58 -2.50 -12.00
C ALA A 132 7.42 -1.25 -11.11
N GLN A 133 7.92 -0.08 -11.54
CA GLN A 133 7.69 1.19 -10.85
C GLN A 133 6.20 1.52 -10.80
N ALA A 134 5.52 1.42 -11.94
CA ALA A 134 4.11 1.76 -12.07
C ALA A 134 3.20 0.87 -11.19
N ALA A 135 3.48 -0.43 -11.13
CA ALA A 135 2.75 -1.39 -10.31
C ALA A 135 2.92 -1.14 -8.80
N CYS A 136 3.95 -0.41 -8.35
CA CYS A 136 4.12 -0.14 -6.92
C CYS A 136 3.15 0.90 -6.36
N LEU A 137 2.52 1.69 -7.23
CA LEU A 137 1.74 2.86 -6.84
C LEU A 137 0.34 2.58 -6.24
N PRO A 138 -0.49 1.69 -6.79
CA PRO A 138 -1.94 1.77 -6.59
C PRO A 138 -2.45 1.48 -5.17
N THR A 139 -1.74 0.68 -4.38
CA THR A 139 -2.13 0.37 -3.00
C THR A 139 -1.28 1.12 -1.99
N ALA A 140 0.01 0.77 -1.88
CA ALA A 140 0.85 1.25 -0.79
C ALA A 140 1.19 2.75 -0.91
N TRP A 141 1.58 3.21 -2.10
CA TRP A 141 1.92 4.61 -2.33
C TRP A 141 0.69 5.50 -2.37
N LEU A 142 -0.42 5.03 -2.93
CA LEU A 142 -1.69 5.74 -2.88
C LEU A 142 -2.16 5.95 -1.44
N THR A 143 -2.04 4.90 -0.60
CA THR A 143 -2.33 5.03 0.83
C THR A 143 -1.43 6.05 1.50
N ALA A 144 -0.12 6.04 1.22
CA ALA A 144 0.82 7.04 1.73
C ALA A 144 0.48 8.47 1.28
N TYR A 145 0.14 8.65 0.00
CA TYR A 145 -0.29 9.92 -0.57
C TYR A 145 -1.51 10.46 0.18
N ARG A 146 -2.56 9.63 0.34
CA ARG A 146 -3.77 10.02 1.07
C ARG A 146 -3.46 10.34 2.54
N MET A 147 -2.64 9.53 3.20
CA MET A 147 -2.24 9.77 4.59
C MET A 147 -1.57 11.15 4.75
N LEU A 148 -0.60 11.47 3.89
CA LEU A 148 0.19 12.69 4.00
C LEU A 148 -0.58 13.92 3.52
N PHE A 149 -1.13 13.90 2.30
CA PHE A 149 -1.65 15.10 1.64
C PHE A 149 -3.14 15.35 1.89
N VAL A 150 -3.91 14.33 2.28
CA VAL A 150 -5.37 14.45 2.45
C VAL A 150 -5.76 14.41 3.92
N GLN A 151 -5.19 13.48 4.69
CA GLN A 151 -5.66 13.20 6.05
C GLN A 151 -4.88 13.92 7.15
N SER A 152 -3.60 14.23 6.91
CA SER A 152 -2.72 14.77 7.97
C SER A 152 -3.09 16.19 8.40
N GLY A 153 -3.52 17.02 7.45
CA GLY A 153 -3.68 18.47 7.63
C GLY A 153 -2.37 19.22 7.83
N VAL A 154 -1.21 18.61 7.57
CA VAL A 154 0.11 19.21 7.73
C VAL A 154 0.53 19.90 6.43
N GLU A 155 1.01 21.13 6.56
CA GLU A 155 1.57 21.90 5.46
C GLU A 155 3.08 21.61 5.28
N PRO A 156 3.64 21.81 4.07
CA PRO A 156 5.09 21.77 3.86
C PRO A 156 5.84 22.64 4.88
N GLY A 157 6.98 22.14 5.37
CA GLY A 157 7.73 22.69 6.50
C GLY A 157 7.37 22.06 7.85
N GLY A 158 6.20 21.43 7.96
CA GLY A 158 5.79 20.66 9.15
C GLY A 158 6.60 19.39 9.35
N THR A 159 6.66 18.93 10.61
CA THR A 159 7.37 17.70 10.99
C THR A 159 6.42 16.52 11.05
N VAL A 160 6.76 15.45 10.32
CA VAL A 160 5.98 14.21 10.24
C VAL A 160 6.82 13.04 10.77
N LEU A 161 6.28 12.29 11.72
CA LEU A 161 6.87 11.05 12.19
C LEU A 161 6.24 9.84 11.49
N VAL A 162 7.04 9.00 10.85
CA VAL A 162 6.61 7.72 10.27
C VAL A 162 7.01 6.58 11.19
N GLN A 163 6.04 5.76 11.61
CA GLN A 163 6.33 4.55 12.38
C GLN A 163 6.74 3.40 11.46
N GLY A 164 7.97 2.91 11.63
CA GLY A 164 8.55 1.86 10.81
C GLY A 164 9.17 2.40 9.51
N ALA A 165 10.38 1.95 9.20
CA ALA A 165 11.21 2.55 8.16
C ALA A 165 11.10 1.94 6.76
N THR A 166 10.73 0.66 6.65
CA THR A 166 10.96 -0.12 5.41
C THR A 166 9.73 -0.75 4.81
N GLY A 167 8.53 -0.50 5.34
CA GLY A 167 7.29 -0.97 4.72
C GLY A 167 6.99 -0.21 3.42
N GLY A 168 6.16 -0.79 2.55
CA GLY A 168 5.76 -0.14 1.30
C GLY A 168 5.13 1.23 1.50
N VAL A 169 4.23 1.37 2.48
CA VAL A 169 3.61 2.67 2.84
C VAL A 169 4.65 3.61 3.45
N SER A 170 5.48 3.12 4.38
CA SER A 170 6.49 3.94 5.06
C SER A 170 7.51 4.54 4.09
N THR A 171 8.04 3.73 3.18
CA THR A 171 9.03 4.18 2.20
C THR A 171 8.43 5.19 1.21
N ALA A 172 7.17 5.01 0.83
CA ALA A 172 6.42 5.98 0.05
C ALA A 172 6.22 7.31 0.81
N LEU A 173 5.82 7.27 2.08
CA LEU A 173 5.67 8.46 2.92
C LEU A 173 6.97 9.26 3.00
N ILE A 174 8.11 8.58 3.19
CA ILE A 174 9.42 9.25 3.28
C ILE A 174 9.78 9.91 1.95
N ALA A 175 9.69 9.17 0.84
CA ALA A 175 10.03 9.68 -0.48
C ALA A 175 9.13 10.85 -0.90
N LEU A 176 7.81 10.72 -0.71
CA LEU A 176 6.84 11.76 -1.04
C LEU A 176 7.02 12.99 -0.15
N GLY A 177 7.14 12.81 1.16
CA GLY A 177 7.29 13.91 2.11
C GLY A 177 8.58 14.70 1.91
N ALA A 178 9.71 14.00 1.75
CA ALA A 178 11.01 14.64 1.50
C ALA A 178 10.98 15.47 0.20
N ALA A 179 10.42 14.92 -0.88
CA ALA A 179 10.33 15.60 -2.17
C ALA A 179 9.33 16.78 -2.20
N THR A 180 8.45 16.88 -1.19
CA THR A 180 7.40 17.92 -1.11
C THR A 180 7.60 18.90 0.04
N GLY A 181 8.75 18.84 0.73
CA GLY A 181 9.17 19.85 1.70
C GLY A 181 8.72 19.58 3.15
N TYR A 182 8.33 18.36 3.49
CA TYR A 182 8.08 17.96 4.87
C TYR A 182 9.37 17.56 5.58
N ARG A 183 9.44 17.77 6.90
CA ARG A 183 10.52 17.23 7.74
C ARG A 183 10.16 15.81 8.15
N MET A 184 10.77 14.83 7.52
CA MET A 184 10.46 13.40 7.64
C MET A 184 11.30 12.73 8.72
N TRP A 185 10.67 12.42 9.84
CA TRP A 185 11.26 11.66 10.94
C TRP A 185 10.78 10.22 10.92
N VAL A 186 11.65 9.26 11.19
CA VAL A 186 11.31 7.85 10.98
C VAL A 186 11.80 6.98 12.12
N THR A 187 10.97 6.04 12.58
CA THR A 187 11.41 4.99 13.52
C THR A 187 11.79 3.70 12.80
N GLY A 188 12.79 2.98 13.30
CA GLY A 188 13.21 1.70 12.71
C GLY A 188 13.88 0.77 13.71
N ARG A 189 13.46 -0.52 13.71
CA ARG A 189 13.94 -1.54 14.66
C ARG A 189 15.43 -1.86 14.57
N THR A 190 16.03 -1.73 13.40
CA THR A 190 17.45 -2.05 13.19
C THR A 190 18.16 -0.85 12.59
N GLU A 191 19.47 -0.76 12.80
CA GLU A 191 20.29 0.30 12.20
C GLU A 191 20.21 0.27 10.66
N ALA A 192 20.26 -0.91 10.04
CA ALA A 192 20.13 -1.05 8.59
C ALA A 192 18.81 -0.46 8.06
N LYS A 193 17.69 -0.71 8.75
CA LYS A 193 16.38 -0.15 8.39
C LYS A 193 16.35 1.37 8.53
N ARG A 194 16.97 1.91 9.58
CA ARG A 194 17.12 3.36 9.80
C ARG A 194 18.01 4.01 8.72
N ARG A 195 19.13 3.39 8.37
CA ARG A 195 20.01 3.88 7.28
C ARG A 195 19.29 3.91 5.93
N THR A 196 18.43 2.93 5.66
CA THR A 196 17.59 2.97 4.46
C THR A 196 16.67 4.18 4.46
N ALA A 197 16.01 4.51 5.58
CA ALA A 197 15.15 5.69 5.67
C ALA A 197 15.90 6.99 5.36
N LEU A 198 17.12 7.17 5.90
CA LEU A 198 17.96 8.33 5.59
C LEU A 198 18.27 8.40 4.08
N ARG A 199 18.64 7.28 3.46
CA ARG A 199 18.97 7.21 2.03
C ARG A 199 17.81 7.64 1.13
N ILE A 200 16.56 7.42 1.54
CA ILE A 200 15.37 7.76 0.76
C ILE A 200 14.71 9.08 1.19
N GLY A 201 15.39 9.88 2.01
CA GLY A 201 14.99 11.27 2.29
C GLY A 201 14.51 11.56 3.72
N ALA A 202 14.67 10.65 4.68
CA ALA A 202 14.40 10.99 6.08
C ALA A 202 15.42 12.00 6.60
N ASP A 203 14.95 13.06 7.27
CA ASP A 203 15.79 14.05 7.94
C ASP A 203 16.43 13.51 9.22
N ALA A 204 15.70 12.65 9.94
CA ALA A 204 16.17 12.04 11.17
C ALA A 204 15.56 10.66 11.39
N VAL A 205 16.32 9.79 12.06
CA VAL A 205 15.92 8.41 12.34
C VAL A 205 16.12 8.07 13.81
N PHE A 206 15.19 7.29 14.34
CA PHE A 206 15.09 6.99 15.76
C PHE A 206 14.84 5.50 15.99
N GLU A 207 15.23 5.02 17.17
CA GLU A 207 14.78 3.71 17.63
C GLU A 207 13.29 3.76 17.98
N PRO A 208 12.55 2.65 17.89
CA PRO A 208 11.17 2.60 18.31
C PRO A 208 11.05 3.03 19.78
N GLY A 209 10.17 3.99 20.06
CA GLY A 209 9.95 4.49 21.43
C GLY A 209 10.99 5.50 21.93
N ALA A 210 12.01 5.84 21.14
CA ALA A 210 13.01 6.81 21.54
C ALA A 210 12.39 8.20 21.79
N ARG A 211 12.94 8.93 22.77
CA ARG A 211 12.52 10.31 23.02
C ARG A 211 12.94 11.19 21.85
N LEU A 212 11.96 11.77 21.17
CA LEU A 212 12.20 12.71 20.06
C LEU A 212 12.72 14.07 20.57
N PRO A 213 13.53 14.79 19.77
CA PRO A 213 14.04 16.12 20.12
C PRO A 213 12.93 17.15 20.35
N GLU A 214 11.87 17.06 19.55
CA GLU A 214 10.65 17.87 19.70
C GLU A 214 9.41 17.03 19.37
N ARG A 215 8.24 17.60 19.64
CA ARG A 215 6.96 17.01 19.26
C ARG A 215 6.69 17.29 17.77
N VAL A 216 6.01 16.38 17.10
CA VAL A 216 5.72 16.45 15.66
C VAL A 216 4.29 16.90 15.37
N ASP A 217 4.04 17.41 14.16
CA ASP A 217 2.73 17.90 13.71
C ASP A 217 1.79 16.74 13.35
N ALA A 218 2.32 15.71 12.70
CA ALA A 218 1.60 14.47 12.45
C ALA A 218 2.44 13.22 12.66
N VAL A 219 1.76 12.12 12.95
CA VAL A 219 2.33 10.78 12.99
C VAL A 219 1.59 9.90 11.99
N MET A 220 2.36 9.19 11.16
CA MET A 220 1.87 8.19 10.21
C MET A 220 2.03 6.81 10.82
N GLU A 221 0.90 6.19 11.15
CA GLU A 221 0.81 4.96 11.93
C GLU A 221 0.29 3.80 11.06
N THR A 222 1.14 2.79 10.88
CA THR A 222 0.81 1.55 10.17
C THR A 222 1.12 0.30 11.00
N VAL A 223 1.79 0.46 12.14
CA VAL A 223 2.29 -0.62 12.98
C VAL A 223 1.26 -1.01 14.02
N GLY A 224 0.56 -0.06 14.65
CA GLY A 224 -0.54 -0.35 15.59
C GLY A 224 -0.07 -0.50 17.04
N THR A 225 -0.53 -1.55 17.73
CA THR A 225 -0.36 -1.72 19.19
C THR A 225 1.04 -1.42 19.73
N ALA A 226 2.10 -1.90 19.07
CA ALA A 226 3.47 -1.74 19.55
C ALA A 226 4.01 -0.30 19.56
N THR A 227 3.46 0.60 18.73
CA THR A 227 3.96 1.98 18.57
C THR A 227 2.95 3.03 19.03
N TRP A 228 1.71 2.63 19.33
CA TRP A 228 0.60 3.53 19.62
C TRP A 228 0.89 4.56 20.73
N GLU A 229 1.46 4.10 21.85
CA GLU A 229 1.77 4.99 22.97
C GLU A 229 2.84 6.02 22.58
N HIS A 230 3.87 5.58 21.85
CA HIS A 230 4.91 6.47 21.34
C HIS A 230 4.33 7.49 20.34
N SER A 231 3.47 7.04 19.43
CA SER A 231 2.78 7.88 18.45
C SER A 231 1.96 8.99 19.13
N THR A 232 1.09 8.63 20.07
CA THR A 232 0.27 9.61 20.82
C THR A 232 1.10 10.54 21.71
N LYS A 233 2.21 10.07 22.26
CA LYS A 233 3.13 10.90 23.07
C LYS A 233 4.02 11.82 22.23
N SER A 234 4.21 11.55 20.95
CA SER A 234 5.08 12.32 20.05
C SER A 234 4.42 13.58 19.47
N LEU A 235 3.09 13.66 19.49
CA LEU A 235 2.35 14.76 18.87
C LEU A 235 2.43 16.08 19.66
N LYS A 236 2.41 17.19 18.91
CA LYS A 236 2.11 18.54 19.41
C LYS A 236 0.64 18.64 19.89
N ILE A 237 0.30 19.72 20.58
CA ILE A 237 -1.11 20.05 20.84
C ILE A 237 -1.79 20.29 19.48
N GLY A 238 -2.96 19.73 19.26
CA GLY A 238 -3.68 19.81 17.98
C GLY A 238 -3.17 18.86 16.89
N GLY A 239 -2.12 18.08 17.15
CA GLY A 239 -1.49 17.23 16.13
C GLY A 239 -2.34 16.03 15.70
N THR A 240 -2.05 15.50 14.52
CA THR A 240 -2.83 14.43 13.88
C THR A 240 -2.10 13.09 13.87
N LEU A 241 -2.74 12.05 14.39
CA LEU A 241 -2.35 10.65 14.19
C LEU A 241 -3.15 10.07 13.02
N VAL A 242 -2.49 9.77 11.91
CA VAL A 242 -3.12 9.14 10.73
C VAL A 242 -2.84 7.65 10.76
N VAL A 243 -3.90 6.83 10.81
CA VAL A 243 -3.81 5.36 10.96
C VAL A 243 -4.24 4.67 9.68
N ALA A 244 -3.37 3.85 9.10
CA ALA A 244 -3.66 3.08 7.88
C ALA A 244 -3.35 1.57 8.00
N GLY A 245 -2.93 1.11 9.17
CA GLY A 245 -2.61 -0.28 9.40
C GLY A 245 -2.40 -0.60 10.87
N ALA A 246 -2.35 -1.89 11.17
CA ALA A 246 -2.29 -2.42 12.52
C ALA A 246 -1.46 -3.73 12.59
N THR A 247 -0.29 -3.75 11.94
CA THR A 247 0.53 -4.96 11.76
C THR A 247 0.86 -5.70 13.07
N SER A 248 1.08 -4.98 14.17
CA SER A 248 1.43 -5.53 15.49
C SER A 248 0.21 -5.77 16.40
N GLY A 249 -0.99 -5.47 15.92
CA GLY A 249 -2.23 -5.55 16.70
C GLY A 249 -3.15 -4.35 16.46
N HIS A 250 -4.46 -4.61 16.47
CA HIS A 250 -5.52 -3.64 16.14
C HIS A 250 -6.31 -3.12 17.35
N LEU A 251 -5.92 -3.49 18.57
CA LEU A 251 -6.56 -3.08 19.83
C LEU A 251 -5.58 -2.36 20.77
N PRO A 252 -4.96 -1.24 20.36
CA PRO A 252 -4.14 -0.45 21.28
C PRO A 252 -4.99 0.23 22.37
N PRO A 253 -4.49 0.38 23.61
CA PRO A 253 -5.15 1.21 24.62
C PRO A 253 -5.03 2.71 24.29
N MET A 254 -6.10 3.47 24.49
CA MET A 254 -6.11 4.93 24.26
C MET A 254 -6.34 5.70 25.57
N ASP A 255 -5.40 6.58 25.93
CA ASP A 255 -5.57 7.55 27.03
C ASP A 255 -6.41 8.74 26.56
N LEU A 256 -7.72 8.68 26.83
CA LEU A 256 -8.66 9.72 26.42
C LEU A 256 -8.32 11.09 27.02
N ARG A 257 -7.71 11.14 28.22
CA ARG A 257 -7.27 12.41 28.82
C ARG A 257 -6.26 13.11 27.94
N ARG A 258 -5.27 12.39 27.44
CA ARG A 258 -4.31 12.94 26.48
C ARG A 258 -4.99 13.40 25.21
N LEU A 259 -5.92 12.61 24.67
CA LEU A 259 -6.66 12.93 23.46
C LEU A 259 -7.39 14.28 23.59
N PHE A 260 -8.25 14.46 24.60
CA PHE A 260 -9.05 15.69 24.73
C PHE A 260 -8.24 16.87 25.28
N PHE A 261 -7.34 16.68 26.26
CA PHE A 261 -6.56 17.80 26.82
C PHE A 261 -5.54 18.37 25.82
N ARG A 262 -4.95 17.53 24.96
CA ARG A 262 -4.04 17.99 23.90
C ARG A 262 -4.74 18.19 22.56
N GLN A 263 -6.06 18.03 22.50
CA GLN A 263 -6.86 18.22 21.30
C GLN A 263 -6.31 17.43 20.11
N LEU A 264 -5.83 16.20 20.35
CA LEU A 264 -5.25 15.38 19.30
C LEU A 264 -6.35 14.92 18.33
N ARG A 265 -5.98 14.72 17.07
CA ARG A 265 -6.86 14.15 16.05
C ARG A 265 -6.40 12.73 15.74
N VAL A 266 -7.34 11.79 15.68
CA VAL A 266 -7.05 10.41 15.22
C VAL A 266 -7.90 10.17 13.98
N VAL A 267 -7.24 9.94 12.84
CA VAL A 267 -7.88 9.87 11.54
C VAL A 267 -7.55 8.55 10.87
N GLY A 268 -8.57 7.84 10.41
CA GLY A 268 -8.38 6.63 9.60
C GLY A 268 -8.06 6.98 8.15
N SER A 269 -7.14 6.23 7.54
CA SER A 269 -6.85 6.29 6.11
C SER A 269 -6.79 4.89 5.52
N ARG A 270 -7.38 4.71 4.34
CA ARG A 270 -7.36 3.46 3.60
C ARG A 270 -7.36 3.81 2.12
N MET A 271 -6.44 3.21 1.36
CA MET A 271 -6.34 3.42 -0.09
C MET A 271 -6.29 4.92 -0.44
N GLY A 272 -6.88 5.27 -1.57
CA GLY A 272 -7.17 6.62 -2.05
C GLY A 272 -8.04 6.53 -3.28
N THR A 273 -8.59 7.64 -3.76
CA THR A 273 -9.44 7.64 -4.96
C THR A 273 -8.61 7.46 -6.24
N VAL A 274 -9.27 7.24 -7.38
CA VAL A 274 -8.57 7.16 -8.68
C VAL A 274 -7.98 8.51 -9.08
N GLU A 275 -8.63 9.62 -8.68
CA GLU A 275 -8.13 10.98 -8.88
C GLU A 275 -6.87 11.21 -8.04
N GLU A 276 -6.85 10.71 -6.79
CA GLU A 276 -5.65 10.73 -5.94
C GLU A 276 -4.52 9.88 -6.53
N LEU A 277 -4.82 8.72 -7.13
CA LEU A 277 -3.81 7.92 -7.86
C LEU A 277 -3.26 8.68 -9.06
N THR A 278 -4.13 9.35 -9.82
CA THR A 278 -3.72 10.17 -10.97
C THR A 278 -2.84 11.35 -10.51
N ALA A 279 -3.20 12.00 -9.40
CA ALA A 279 -2.41 13.07 -8.80
C ALA A 279 -1.04 12.56 -8.31
N LEU A 280 -1.00 11.39 -7.66
CA LEU A 280 0.22 10.71 -7.24
C LEU A 280 1.14 10.40 -8.43
N VAL A 281 0.61 9.82 -9.50
CA VAL A 281 1.37 9.53 -10.74
C VAL A 281 2.00 10.81 -11.30
N ASN A 282 1.22 11.88 -11.37
CA ASN A 282 1.70 13.18 -11.84
C ASN A 282 2.77 13.78 -10.92
N LEU A 283 2.59 13.70 -9.59
CA LEU A 283 3.56 14.18 -8.62
C LEU A 283 4.90 13.44 -8.77
N CYS A 284 4.86 12.10 -8.82
CA CYS A 284 6.05 11.29 -9.01
C CYS A 284 6.78 11.63 -10.31
N ARG A 285 6.04 11.84 -11.40
CA ARG A 285 6.61 12.27 -12.68
C ARG A 285 7.27 13.65 -12.60
N GLN A 286 6.59 14.63 -12.00
CA GLN A 286 7.06 16.02 -11.93
C GLN A 286 8.27 16.20 -11.00
N ARG A 287 8.35 15.38 -9.94
CA ARG A 287 9.41 15.46 -8.93
C ARG A 287 10.46 14.37 -9.08
N SER A 288 10.37 13.55 -10.13
CA SER A 288 11.25 12.39 -10.37
C SER A 288 11.34 11.47 -9.14
N ILE A 289 10.20 11.20 -8.50
CA ILE A 289 10.10 10.32 -7.33
C ILE A 289 9.86 8.91 -7.82
N GLU A 290 10.68 7.98 -7.37
CA GLU A 290 10.57 6.57 -7.74
C GLU A 290 10.28 5.66 -6.54
N PRO A 291 9.49 4.60 -6.73
CA PRO A 291 9.34 3.55 -5.74
C PRO A 291 10.64 2.87 -5.35
N LEU A 292 10.87 2.71 -4.04
CA LEU A 292 11.92 1.81 -3.55
C LEU A 292 11.47 0.36 -3.78
N ILE A 293 12.02 -0.26 -4.82
CA ILE A 293 11.77 -1.66 -5.15
C ILE A 293 12.88 -2.52 -4.53
N ASP A 294 12.50 -3.45 -3.67
CA ASP A 294 13.39 -4.44 -3.04
C ASP A 294 13.85 -5.49 -4.06
N SER A 295 12.88 -6.01 -4.83
CA SER A 295 13.12 -7.06 -5.81
C SER A 295 12.03 -7.06 -6.88
N VAL A 296 12.45 -7.41 -8.09
CA VAL A 296 11.58 -7.83 -9.20
C VAL A 296 11.89 -9.30 -9.44
N ARG A 297 10.86 -10.15 -9.37
CA ARG A 297 10.99 -11.60 -9.48
C ARG A 297 10.01 -12.14 -10.50
N PRO A 298 10.32 -13.20 -11.25
CA PRO A 298 9.34 -13.80 -12.14
C PRO A 298 8.13 -14.33 -11.35
N LEU A 299 6.96 -14.39 -11.97
CA LEU A 299 5.73 -14.95 -11.37
C LEU A 299 5.94 -16.32 -10.71
N GLY A 300 6.86 -17.14 -11.25
CA GLY A 300 7.23 -18.45 -10.71
C GLY A 300 7.84 -18.43 -9.30
N GLU A 301 8.37 -17.29 -8.86
CA GLU A 301 8.97 -17.10 -7.53
C GLU A 301 8.00 -16.45 -6.52
N ALA A 302 6.70 -16.42 -6.81
CA ALA A 302 5.72 -15.78 -5.94
C ALA A 302 5.74 -16.33 -4.51
N ASN A 303 5.88 -17.65 -4.30
CA ASN A 303 5.97 -18.25 -2.97
C ASN A 303 7.16 -17.68 -2.18
N THR A 304 8.32 -17.54 -2.81
CA THR A 304 9.51 -16.93 -2.19
C THR A 304 9.30 -15.46 -1.88
N ALA A 305 8.68 -14.70 -2.80
CA ALA A 305 8.40 -13.29 -2.60
C ALA A 305 7.42 -13.06 -1.43
N VAL A 306 6.35 -13.85 -1.34
CA VAL A 306 5.38 -13.80 -0.23
C VAL A 306 6.04 -14.23 1.08
N ALA A 307 6.86 -15.28 1.09
CA ALA A 307 7.58 -15.72 2.30
C ALA A 307 8.46 -14.60 2.89
N ARG A 308 9.21 -13.89 2.05
CA ARG A 308 10.03 -12.74 2.48
C ARG A 308 9.17 -11.59 3.04
N LEU A 309 7.99 -11.36 2.45
CA LEU A 309 7.06 -10.35 2.94
C LEU A 309 6.51 -10.73 4.32
N VAL A 310 6.13 -12.00 4.53
CA VAL A 310 5.68 -12.54 5.82
C VAL A 310 6.76 -12.43 6.89
N ALA A 311 8.02 -12.71 6.53
CA ALA A 311 9.18 -12.57 7.41
C ALA A 311 9.56 -11.10 7.73
N GLY A 312 8.97 -10.12 7.03
CA GLY A 312 9.30 -8.71 7.20
C GLY A 312 10.69 -8.31 6.71
N GLU A 313 11.20 -9.07 5.72
CA GLU A 313 12.52 -8.92 5.10
C GLU A 313 12.50 -8.00 3.87
N VAL A 314 11.32 -7.74 3.30
CA VAL A 314 11.15 -6.83 2.16
C VAL A 314 11.38 -5.37 2.61
N VAL A 315 12.19 -4.65 1.84
CA VAL A 315 12.48 -3.22 2.05
C VAL A 315 11.87 -2.40 0.92
N GLY A 316 10.71 -1.79 1.17
CA GLY A 316 9.92 -1.08 0.16
C GLY A 316 8.88 -1.99 -0.49
N LYS A 317 8.92 -2.14 -1.82
CA LYS A 317 7.98 -2.96 -2.59
C LYS A 317 8.68 -4.16 -3.23
N ALA A 318 8.02 -5.30 -3.20
CA ALA A 318 8.40 -6.48 -3.98
C ALA A 318 7.45 -6.62 -5.17
N VAL A 319 7.98 -6.92 -6.34
CA VAL A 319 7.25 -6.97 -7.61
C VAL A 319 7.41 -8.34 -8.25
N LEU A 320 6.31 -8.86 -8.78
CA LEU A 320 6.28 -10.00 -9.68
C LEU A 320 6.23 -9.50 -11.12
N GLU A 321 7.20 -9.90 -11.92
CA GLU A 321 7.19 -9.74 -13.38
C GLU A 321 6.30 -10.83 -14.00
N ILE A 322 5.36 -10.39 -14.83
CA ILE A 322 4.32 -11.23 -15.42
C ILE A 322 4.55 -11.28 -16.93
N GLY A 323 5.06 -12.42 -17.39
CA GLY A 323 5.24 -12.71 -18.82
C GLY A 323 6.46 -12.06 -19.41
#